data_AF-A0A3P3XRB5-F1
#
_entry.id   AF-A0A3P3XRB5-F1
#
_cell.length_a   1.000
_cell.length_b   1.000
_cell.length_c   1.000
_cell.angle_alpha   90.00
_cell.angle_beta   90.00
_cell.angle_gamma   90.00
#
_symmetry.space_group_name_H-M   'P 1'
#
loop_
_entity.id
_entity.type
_entity.pdbx_description
1 polymer ?
#
loop_
_entity_poly.entity_id
_entity_poly.type
_entity_poly.pdbx_seq_one_letter_code
_entity_poly.pdbx_strand_id
1 'polypeptide(L)'
;MRKKILLGVLVFLVLGGLTFAQAKVSLTIQCNQSGAQIYLNDNLVGYTAPNFSLSIFPGTYTIRVVKDGFPEFRTKVVAAQSPITIVANLGGATPQTPQAPAPGPIQLMPPTPSSPPPKPPTPPSPVWQLSIDANINGARVYINGSYAGTTPFAISLRPGTYSIGVSLGGYEDYTTTLRLNGPYHIYARLSPLQLPVYIDAVNTPGANIYRDSAYIGTTPYRGTWPRGTYVVRITAPGYADYVERVFVDGSTNLQVSLSPLPVEYEIKLPDNFSNSWEKPGKFNEMELFIDGVRLNRLRGTIMPGAHTLTMTYRDLRFENEFTVGPGKPATIELFLGVRVY
;
A
#
# COMPACT_ATOMS: atom_id res chain seq x y z
N MET A 1 -55.17 -5.64 17.66
CA MET A 1 -53.82 -5.13 17.28
C MET A 1 -53.09 -6.20 16.49
N ARG A 2 -52.99 -6.07 15.16
CA ARG A 2 -52.13 -6.91 14.30
C ARG A 2 -51.41 -5.98 13.31
N LYS A 3 -50.09 -6.11 13.26
CA LYS A 3 -49.12 -5.21 12.59
C LYS A 3 -49.31 -5.22 11.06
N LYS A 4 -49.31 -4.03 10.45
CA LYS A 4 -49.25 -3.82 9.00
C LYS A 4 -47.83 -4.10 8.51
N ILE A 5 -47.69 -4.95 7.49
CA ILE A 5 -46.45 -5.20 6.77
C ILE A 5 -46.32 -4.11 5.70
N LEU A 6 -45.30 -3.26 5.81
CA LEU A 6 -44.95 -2.27 4.79
C LEU A 6 -43.91 -2.91 3.86
N LEU A 7 -44.31 -3.17 2.62
CA LEU A 7 -43.44 -3.64 1.54
C LEU A 7 -42.70 -2.42 0.97
N GLY A 8 -41.42 -2.25 1.31
CA GLY A 8 -40.57 -1.21 0.73
C GLY A 8 -39.99 -1.68 -0.59
N VAL A 9 -40.51 -1.18 -1.71
CA VAL A 9 -39.93 -1.37 -3.05
C VAL A 9 -38.70 -0.48 -3.16
N LEU A 10 -37.51 -1.10 -3.19
CA LEU A 10 -36.24 -0.43 -3.42
C LEU A 10 -36.05 -0.23 -4.93
N VAL A 11 -36.33 0.98 -5.42
CA VAL A 11 -36.02 1.37 -6.79
C VAL A 11 -34.53 1.66 -6.88
N PHE A 12 -33.75 0.72 -7.43
CA PHE A 12 -32.38 0.96 -7.86
C PHE A 12 -32.40 1.83 -9.12
N LEU A 13 -32.21 3.13 -8.92
CA LEU A 13 -32.01 4.09 -10.01
C LEU A 13 -30.54 3.97 -10.47
N VAL A 14 -30.31 3.13 -11.46
CA VAL A 14 -29.02 3.00 -12.14
C VAL A 14 -28.81 4.27 -12.97
N LEU A 15 -28.15 5.27 -12.39
CA LEU A 15 -27.53 6.33 -13.18
C LEU A 15 -26.31 5.73 -13.86
N GLY A 16 -26.50 5.24 -15.08
CA GLY A 16 -25.42 4.93 -16.01
C GLY A 16 -24.65 6.20 -16.33
N GLY A 17 -23.58 6.47 -15.59
CA GLY A 17 -22.55 7.39 -16.03
C GLY A 17 -21.96 6.83 -17.32
N LEU A 18 -22.31 7.44 -18.45
CA LEU A 18 -21.62 7.22 -19.71
C LEU A 18 -20.17 7.67 -19.55
N THR A 19 -19.32 6.76 -19.11
CA THR A 19 -17.88 6.88 -19.30
C THR A 19 -17.65 6.66 -20.78
N PHE A 20 -17.47 7.76 -21.52
CA PHE A 20 -16.97 7.65 -22.88
C PHE A 20 -15.53 7.16 -22.77
N ALA A 21 -15.33 5.84 -22.86
CA ALA A 21 -14.02 5.26 -23.11
C ALA A 21 -13.55 5.79 -24.47
N GLN A 22 -12.77 6.86 -24.47
CA GLN A 22 -12.21 7.38 -25.71
C GLN A 22 -11.25 6.32 -26.25
N ALA A 23 -11.57 5.75 -27.41
CA ALA A 23 -10.77 4.67 -28.00
C ALA A 23 -9.34 5.18 -28.27
N LYS A 24 -8.34 4.43 -27.79
CA LYS A 24 -6.94 4.69 -28.11
C LYS A 24 -6.65 4.23 -29.54
N VAL A 25 -5.87 5.01 -30.27
CA VAL A 25 -5.42 4.73 -31.62
C VAL A 25 -3.98 4.24 -31.59
N SER A 26 -3.69 3.21 -32.39
CA SER A 26 -2.30 2.73 -32.56
C SER A 26 -1.54 3.65 -33.51
N LEU A 27 -0.42 4.20 -33.03
CA LEU A 27 0.57 4.89 -33.84
C LEU A 27 1.79 3.97 -34.00
N THR A 28 2.11 3.64 -35.25
CA THR A 28 3.30 2.87 -35.61
C THR A 28 4.29 3.76 -36.34
N ILE A 29 5.54 3.78 -35.89
CA ILE A 29 6.65 4.50 -36.52
C ILE A 29 7.62 3.46 -37.05
N GLN A 30 7.79 3.42 -38.36
CA GLN A 30 8.78 2.60 -39.05
C GLN A 30 9.98 3.48 -39.33
N CYS A 31 11.17 3.05 -38.95
CA CYS A 31 12.39 3.80 -39.18
C CYS A 31 13.39 2.96 -39.97
N ASN A 32 14.04 3.58 -40.96
CA ASN A 32 15.14 2.93 -41.69
C ASN A 32 16.40 2.72 -40.83
N GLN A 33 16.49 3.39 -39.67
CA GLN A 33 17.58 3.25 -38.71
C GLN A 33 17.08 2.64 -37.40
N SER A 34 17.72 1.57 -36.93
CA SER A 34 17.49 1.00 -35.59
C SER A 34 18.12 1.86 -34.50
N GLY A 35 17.56 1.84 -33.30
CA GLY A 35 18.05 2.57 -32.12
C GLY A 35 17.88 4.09 -32.17
N ALA A 36 17.05 4.63 -33.08
CA ALA A 36 16.74 6.06 -33.12
C ALA A 36 15.76 6.44 -31.99
N GLN A 37 16.00 7.56 -31.34
CA GLN A 37 15.14 8.13 -30.29
C GLN A 37 13.87 8.71 -30.90
N ILE A 38 12.71 8.35 -30.35
CA ILE A 38 11.41 8.84 -30.78
C ILE A 38 10.84 9.76 -29.69
N TYR A 39 10.50 10.98 -30.08
CA TYR A 39 9.84 11.96 -29.25
C TYR A 39 8.40 12.20 -29.73
N LEU A 40 7.46 12.25 -28.79
CA LEU A 40 6.07 12.64 -29.02
C LEU A 40 5.79 13.90 -28.19
N ASN A 41 5.44 15.00 -28.86
CA ASN A 41 5.31 16.33 -28.24
C ASN A 41 6.55 16.70 -27.40
N ASP A 42 7.73 16.44 -27.98
CA ASP A 42 9.06 16.69 -27.40
C ASP A 42 9.43 15.83 -26.17
N ASN A 43 8.57 14.88 -25.75
CA ASN A 43 8.89 13.87 -24.73
C ASN A 43 9.42 12.57 -25.36
N LEU A 44 10.53 12.03 -24.86
CA LEU A 44 11.07 10.74 -25.32
C LEU A 44 10.09 9.61 -24.97
N VAL A 45 9.58 8.91 -25.97
CA VAL A 45 8.62 7.81 -25.80
C VAL A 45 9.22 6.42 -26.05
N GLY A 46 10.39 6.35 -26.69
CA GLY A 46 11.06 5.07 -26.92
C GLY A 46 12.16 5.14 -27.99
N TYR A 47 12.58 3.96 -28.43
CA TYR A 47 13.64 3.75 -29.41
C TYR A 47 13.15 2.82 -30.55
N THR A 48 13.65 2.99 -31.77
CA THR A 48 13.24 2.18 -32.94
C THR A 48 13.87 0.77 -32.92
N ALA A 49 13.10 -0.29 -33.22
CA ALA A 49 13.66 -1.60 -33.60
C ALA A 49 12.67 -2.53 -34.34
N PRO A 50 12.69 -2.63 -35.68
CA PRO A 50 12.77 -1.56 -36.70
C PRO A 50 11.51 -0.67 -36.73
N ASN A 51 10.46 -1.08 -36.02
CA ASN A 51 9.21 -0.36 -35.85
C ASN A 51 8.99 -0.07 -34.36
N PHE A 52 8.29 1.01 -34.05
CA PHE A 52 7.85 1.35 -32.70
C PHE A 52 6.34 1.60 -32.73
N SER A 53 5.57 0.93 -31.87
CA SER A 53 4.13 1.10 -31.80
C SER A 53 3.70 1.56 -30.41
N LEU A 54 2.84 2.57 -30.35
CA LEU A 54 2.31 3.14 -29.12
C LEU A 54 0.82 3.48 -29.28
N SER A 55 0.02 3.20 -28.24
CA SER A 55 -1.39 3.56 -28.20
C SER A 55 -1.58 4.97 -27.65
N ILE A 56 -2.09 5.89 -28.47
CA ILE A 56 -2.30 7.30 -28.17
C ILE A 56 -3.78 7.67 -28.25
N PHE A 57 -4.23 8.67 -27.49
CA PHE A 57 -5.60 9.17 -27.63
C PHE A 57 -5.75 10.03 -28.90
N PRO A 58 -6.96 10.19 -29.46
CA PRO A 58 -7.19 11.12 -30.55
C PRO A 58 -6.72 12.55 -30.19
N GLY A 59 -5.95 13.18 -31.06
CA GLY A 59 -5.27 14.44 -30.78
C GLY A 59 -4.23 14.79 -31.84
N THR A 60 -3.72 16.02 -31.79
CA THR A 60 -2.61 16.43 -32.66
C THR A 60 -1.27 16.21 -31.95
N TYR A 61 -0.35 15.53 -32.62
CA TYR A 61 0.96 15.19 -32.06
C TYR A 61 2.08 15.69 -32.98
N THR A 62 3.14 16.23 -32.38
CA THR A 62 4.42 16.45 -33.07
C THR A 62 5.32 15.26 -32.80
N ILE A 63 5.82 14.64 -33.86
CA ILE A 63 6.71 13.48 -33.80
C ILE A 63 8.07 13.92 -34.27
N ARG A 64 9.09 13.61 -33.48
CA ARG A 64 10.48 13.89 -33.79
C ARG A 64 11.30 12.62 -33.59
N VAL A 65 12.03 12.20 -34.62
CA VAL A 65 12.88 11.01 -34.60
C VAL A 65 14.33 11.47 -34.80
N VAL A 66 15.21 11.14 -33.86
CA VAL A 66 16.58 11.62 -33.78
C VAL A 66 17.53 10.43 -33.62
N LYS A 67 18.67 10.48 -34.30
CA LYS A 67 19.79 9.57 -34.10
C LYS A 67 21.10 10.31 -34.32
N ASP A 68 22.09 10.06 -33.48
CA ASP A 68 23.41 10.66 -33.62
C ASP A 68 23.99 10.36 -35.00
N GLY A 69 24.48 11.40 -35.68
CA GLY A 69 25.03 11.30 -37.03
C GLY A 69 24.00 11.36 -38.18
N PHE A 70 22.71 11.54 -37.90
CA PHE A 70 21.66 11.68 -38.93
C PHE A 70 20.84 12.98 -38.75
N PRO A 71 20.37 13.63 -39.84
CA PRO A 71 19.41 14.73 -39.75
C PRO A 71 18.11 14.30 -39.07
N GLU A 72 17.54 15.15 -38.20
CA GLU A 72 16.28 14.82 -37.50
C GLU A 72 15.09 14.77 -38.46
N PHE A 73 14.20 13.80 -38.25
CA PHE A 73 12.89 13.75 -38.90
C PHE A 73 11.86 14.37 -37.97
N ARG A 74 11.08 15.36 -38.46
CA ARG A 74 10.01 15.99 -37.69
C ARG A 74 8.73 16.07 -38.51
N THR A 75 7.61 15.65 -37.94
CA THR A 75 6.29 15.75 -38.58
C THR A 75 5.19 16.03 -37.56
N LYS A 76 4.03 16.52 -38.03
CA LYS A 76 2.82 16.69 -37.23
C LYS A 76 1.74 15.76 -37.77
N VAL A 77 1.08 15.03 -36.87
CA VAL A 77 -0.02 14.11 -37.23
C VAL A 77 -1.24 14.36 -36.37
N VAL A 78 -2.42 14.16 -36.96
CA VAL A 78 -3.70 14.21 -36.26
C VAL A 78 -4.19 12.78 -36.08
N ALA A 79 -4.12 12.27 -34.86
CA ALA A 79 -4.71 11.00 -34.48
C ALA A 79 -6.22 11.16 -34.35
N ALA A 80 -6.96 10.49 -35.23
CA ALA A 80 -8.43 10.43 -35.19
C ALA A 80 -8.88 9.10 -34.57
N GLN A 81 -9.58 8.24 -35.33
CA GLN A 81 -10.07 6.92 -34.86
C GLN A 81 -9.44 5.74 -35.62
N SER A 82 -8.49 5.99 -36.52
CA SER A 82 -7.86 4.96 -37.36
C SER A 82 -6.36 4.85 -37.06
N PRO A 83 -5.77 3.63 -37.08
CA PRO A 83 -4.33 3.45 -36.89
C PRO A 83 -3.50 4.30 -37.85
N ILE A 84 -2.43 4.90 -37.34
CA ILE A 84 -1.52 5.73 -38.13
C ILE A 84 -0.18 5.02 -38.25
N THR A 85 0.34 4.92 -39.47
CA THR A 85 1.71 4.47 -39.72
C THR A 85 2.53 5.62 -40.30
N ILE A 86 3.68 5.90 -39.70
CA ILE A 86 4.62 6.92 -40.16
C ILE A 86 5.93 6.25 -40.52
N VAL A 87 6.44 6.56 -41.71
CA VAL A 87 7.76 6.11 -42.15
C VAL A 87 8.74 7.28 -41.95
N ALA A 88 9.68 7.11 -41.02
CA ALA A 88 10.73 8.07 -40.72
C ALA A 88 12.05 7.60 -41.36
N ASN A 89 12.46 8.26 -42.44
CA ASN A 89 13.73 7.96 -43.12
C ASN A 89 14.82 8.94 -42.68
N LEU A 90 15.68 8.51 -41.76
CA LEU A 90 16.85 9.26 -41.30
C LEU A 90 18.00 9.04 -42.30
N GLY A 91 18.53 10.12 -42.88
CA GLY A 91 19.65 10.07 -43.83
C GLY A 91 19.29 10.05 -45.32
N GLY A 92 18.02 10.29 -45.68
CA GLY A 92 17.67 10.61 -47.07
C GLY A 92 18.30 11.94 -47.49
N ALA A 93 18.99 11.95 -48.63
CA ALA A 93 19.83 13.04 -49.12
C ALA A 93 19.17 14.43 -49.13
N THR A 94 20.03 15.45 -49.01
CA THR A 94 19.84 16.89 -49.23
C THR A 94 18.70 17.30 -50.18
N PRO A 95 18.08 18.49 -49.98
CA PRO A 95 17.14 19.04 -50.96
C PRO A 95 17.82 19.11 -52.33
N GLN A 96 17.28 18.38 -53.31
CA GLN A 96 17.68 18.53 -54.70
C GLN A 96 17.34 19.96 -55.13
N THR A 97 18.36 20.74 -55.46
CA THR A 97 18.18 21.92 -56.31
C THR A 97 17.54 21.43 -57.61
N PRO A 98 16.41 22.00 -58.06
CA PRO A 98 15.79 21.59 -59.31
C PRO A 98 16.79 21.73 -60.46
N GLN A 99 17.20 20.61 -61.04
CA GLN A 99 17.93 20.62 -62.30
C GLN A 99 16.90 20.96 -63.39
N ALA A 100 17.11 22.09 -64.07
CA ALA A 100 16.26 22.51 -65.18
C ALA A 100 16.16 21.37 -66.22
N PRO A 101 14.95 20.99 -66.67
CA PRO A 101 14.81 20.09 -67.81
C PRO A 101 15.42 20.75 -69.04
N ALA A 102 16.18 19.98 -69.83
CA ALA A 102 16.56 20.38 -71.17
C ALA A 102 15.29 20.74 -71.98
N PRO A 103 15.30 21.78 -72.83
CA PRO A 103 14.12 22.25 -73.52
C PRO A 103 13.58 21.19 -74.49
N GLY A 104 12.39 20.66 -74.18
CA GLY A 104 11.53 19.98 -75.14
C GLY A 104 10.75 21.00 -75.99
N PRO A 105 10.15 20.58 -77.12
CA PRO A 105 9.48 21.48 -78.06
C PRO A 105 8.36 22.27 -77.40
N ILE A 106 8.30 23.57 -77.68
CA ILE A 106 7.32 24.53 -77.15
C ILE A 106 5.90 24.08 -77.53
N GLN A 107 5.08 23.73 -76.54
CA GLN A 107 3.63 23.69 -76.68
C GLN A 107 3.00 24.83 -75.87
N LEU A 108 2.19 25.65 -76.53
CA LEU A 108 1.50 26.80 -75.95
C LEU A 108 0.35 26.30 -75.03
N MET A 109 0.51 26.45 -73.72
CA MET A 109 -0.57 26.28 -72.73
C MET A 109 -1.16 27.64 -72.33
N PRO A 110 -2.49 27.73 -72.11
CA PRO A 110 -3.16 28.97 -71.67
C PRO A 110 -2.75 29.36 -70.23
N PRO A 111 -2.85 30.65 -69.85
CA PRO A 111 -2.40 31.13 -68.56
C PRO A 111 -3.21 30.53 -67.39
N THR A 112 -2.50 30.12 -66.36
CA THR A 112 -3.06 29.62 -65.09
C THR A 112 -3.66 30.78 -64.28
N PRO A 113 -4.85 30.63 -63.67
CA PRO A 113 -5.38 31.66 -62.78
C PRO A 113 -4.51 31.79 -61.53
N SER A 114 -4.21 33.04 -61.16
CA SER A 114 -3.44 33.44 -59.98
C SER A 114 -4.02 32.86 -58.68
N SER A 115 -3.16 32.24 -57.86
CA SER A 115 -3.50 31.73 -56.52
C SER A 115 -4.04 32.83 -55.59
N PRO A 116 -5.05 32.55 -54.75
CA PRO A 116 -5.55 33.53 -53.78
C PRO A 116 -4.49 33.88 -52.72
N PRO A 117 -4.52 35.09 -52.14
CA PRO A 117 -3.52 35.54 -51.17
C PRO A 117 -3.53 34.70 -49.89
N PRO A 118 -2.38 34.57 -49.18
CA PRO A 118 -2.29 33.82 -47.94
C PRO A 118 -3.19 34.43 -46.85
N LYS A 119 -4.00 33.59 -46.20
CA LYS A 119 -4.87 33.96 -45.08
C LYS A 119 -4.03 34.52 -43.92
N PRO A 120 -4.46 35.62 -43.25
CA PRO A 120 -3.74 36.18 -42.12
C PRO A 120 -3.50 35.13 -41.00
N PRO A 121 -2.37 35.22 -40.26
CA PRO A 121 -2.13 34.34 -39.12
C PRO A 121 -3.26 34.49 -38.10
N THR A 122 -3.87 33.38 -37.71
CA THR A 122 -4.97 33.37 -36.75
C THR A 122 -4.45 33.77 -35.36
N PRO A 123 -5.14 34.63 -34.59
CA PRO A 123 -4.70 35.03 -33.25
C PRO A 123 -4.49 33.80 -32.34
N PRO A 124 -3.49 33.81 -31.45
CA PRO A 124 -3.31 32.74 -30.47
C PRO A 124 -4.56 32.62 -29.59
N SER A 125 -5.09 31.40 -29.47
CA SER A 125 -6.24 31.14 -28.58
C SER A 125 -5.85 31.43 -27.13
N PRO A 126 -6.73 32.02 -26.31
CA PRO A 126 -6.41 32.31 -24.92
C PRO A 126 -6.11 31.01 -24.15
N VAL A 127 -5.07 31.04 -23.33
CA VAL A 127 -4.73 29.98 -22.37
C VAL A 127 -4.75 30.56 -20.97
N TRP A 128 -5.18 29.75 -20.00
CA TRP A 128 -5.25 30.11 -18.60
C TRP A 128 -4.34 29.22 -17.77
N GLN A 129 -3.68 29.82 -16.77
CA GLN A 129 -2.83 29.08 -15.84
C GLN A 129 -3.70 28.35 -14.80
N LEU A 130 -3.51 27.04 -14.69
CA LEU A 130 -4.03 26.21 -13.62
C LEU A 130 -2.86 25.81 -12.72
N SER A 131 -2.91 26.21 -11.46
CA SER A 131 -1.96 25.81 -10.43
C SER A 131 -2.63 24.84 -9.47
N ILE A 132 -1.95 23.75 -9.13
CA ILE A 132 -2.45 22.66 -8.28
C ILE A 132 -1.43 22.40 -7.20
N ASP A 133 -1.83 22.70 -5.97
CA ASP A 133 -1.09 22.42 -4.75
C ASP A 133 -1.81 21.37 -3.91
N ALA A 134 -1.11 20.82 -2.93
CA ALA A 134 -1.70 19.95 -1.94
C ALA A 134 -1.13 20.25 -0.54
N ASN A 135 -1.80 19.72 0.48
CA ASN A 135 -1.26 19.67 1.84
C ASN A 135 0.03 18.83 1.94
N ILE A 136 0.32 17.98 0.94
CA ILE A 136 1.50 17.12 0.88
C ILE A 136 2.13 17.23 -0.52
N ASN A 137 3.44 17.44 -0.57
CA ASN A 137 4.18 17.53 -1.82
C ASN A 137 4.39 16.14 -2.46
N GLY A 138 4.56 16.11 -3.78
CA GLY A 138 4.85 14.87 -4.52
C GLY A 138 3.62 14.02 -4.83
N ALA A 139 2.41 14.51 -4.57
CA ALA A 139 1.17 13.82 -4.97
C ALA A 139 1.03 13.84 -6.49
N ARG A 140 0.64 12.70 -7.09
CA ARG A 140 0.46 12.55 -8.52
C ARG A 140 -0.79 13.30 -8.96
N VAL A 141 -0.65 14.16 -9.96
CA VAL A 141 -1.74 14.94 -10.55
C VAL A 141 -2.17 14.28 -11.85
N TYR A 142 -3.48 14.12 -12.02
CA TYR A 142 -4.12 13.60 -13.22
C TYR A 142 -5.10 14.64 -13.76
N ILE A 143 -5.06 14.88 -15.06
CA ILE A 143 -6.00 15.76 -15.77
C ILE A 143 -6.74 14.91 -16.79
N ASN A 144 -8.06 14.84 -16.68
CA ASN A 144 -8.93 13.96 -17.47
C ASN A 144 -8.47 12.49 -17.44
N GLY A 145 -8.02 12.03 -16.28
CA GLY A 145 -7.50 10.67 -16.07
C GLY A 145 -6.09 10.41 -16.61
N SER A 146 -5.46 11.38 -17.28
CA SER A 146 -4.08 11.26 -17.76
C SER A 146 -3.10 11.87 -16.74
N TYR A 147 -2.02 11.16 -16.45
CA TYR A 147 -0.97 11.67 -15.57
C TYR A 147 -0.34 12.94 -16.15
N ALA A 148 -0.31 14.01 -15.34
CA ALA A 148 0.16 15.33 -15.74
C ALA A 148 1.46 15.74 -15.03
N GLY A 149 1.67 15.29 -13.79
CA GLY A 149 2.86 15.63 -13.00
C GLY A 149 2.68 15.35 -11.51
N THR A 150 3.42 16.06 -10.67
CA THR A 150 3.33 15.97 -9.20
C THR A 150 3.18 17.33 -8.54
N THR A 151 2.47 17.43 -7.41
CA THR A 151 2.32 18.68 -6.65
C THR A 151 3.65 19.17 -6.05
N PRO A 152 3.91 20.49 -6.00
CA PRO A 152 3.21 21.58 -6.70
C PRO A 152 3.28 21.46 -8.24
N PHE A 153 2.16 21.63 -8.92
CA PHE A 153 2.07 21.49 -10.38
C PHE A 153 1.37 22.71 -11.00
N ALA A 154 1.90 23.24 -12.10
CA ALA A 154 1.27 24.33 -12.85
C ALA A 154 1.29 24.06 -14.36
N ILE A 155 0.19 24.37 -15.05
CA ILE A 155 0.04 24.17 -16.49
C ILE A 155 -0.85 25.25 -17.11
N SER A 156 -0.59 25.62 -18.37
CA SER A 156 -1.47 26.50 -19.14
C SER A 156 -2.40 25.68 -20.03
N LEU A 157 -3.71 25.84 -19.83
CA LEU A 157 -4.75 25.10 -20.55
C LEU A 157 -5.72 26.05 -21.25
N ARG A 158 -6.33 25.58 -22.34
CA ARG A 158 -7.42 26.32 -23.00
C ARG A 158 -8.64 26.38 -22.08
N PRO A 159 -9.51 27.39 -22.22
CA PRO A 159 -10.79 27.40 -21.53
C PRO A 159 -11.57 26.11 -21.81
N GLY A 160 -12.15 25.52 -20.77
CA GLY A 160 -12.83 24.23 -20.89
C GLY A 160 -13.11 23.59 -19.53
N THR A 161 -13.74 22.42 -19.54
CA THR A 161 -14.00 21.64 -18.33
C THR A 161 -12.96 20.53 -18.22
N TYR A 162 -12.35 20.40 -17.05
CA TYR A 162 -11.33 19.41 -16.74
C TYR A 162 -11.70 18.64 -15.47
N SER A 163 -11.51 17.32 -15.49
CA SER A 163 -11.50 16.49 -14.30
C SER A 163 -10.09 16.43 -13.75
N ILE A 164 -9.91 16.79 -12.49
CA ILE A 164 -8.62 16.84 -11.80
C ILE A 164 -8.62 15.76 -10.72
N GLY A 165 -7.66 14.85 -10.80
CA GLY A 165 -7.37 13.85 -9.78
C GLY A 165 -6.03 14.15 -9.12
N VAL A 166 -5.95 14.04 -7.80
CA VAL A 166 -4.69 14.11 -7.05
C VAL A 166 -4.62 12.88 -6.16
N SER A 167 -3.56 12.09 -6.30
CA SER A 167 -3.40 10.81 -5.61
C SER A 167 -2.00 10.67 -5.03
N LEU A 168 -1.91 10.15 -3.80
CA LEU A 168 -0.65 9.81 -3.15
C LEU A 168 -0.83 8.49 -2.39
N GLY A 169 0.16 7.61 -2.48
CA GLY A 169 0.09 6.31 -1.80
C GLY A 169 -0.11 6.48 -0.29
N GLY A 170 -1.11 5.78 0.27
CA GLY A 170 -1.47 5.89 1.68
C GLY A 170 -2.45 7.02 2.02
N TYR A 171 -2.96 7.73 1.02
CA TYR A 171 -3.98 8.76 1.15
C TYR A 171 -5.21 8.43 0.31
N GLU A 172 -6.34 9.02 0.68
CA GLU A 172 -7.56 9.02 -0.13
C GLU A 172 -7.37 9.92 -1.36
N ASP A 173 -7.86 9.46 -2.52
CA ASP A 173 -7.78 10.21 -3.77
C ASP A 173 -8.67 11.45 -3.74
N TYR A 174 -8.12 12.60 -4.10
CA TYR A 174 -8.88 13.84 -4.29
C TYR A 174 -9.31 13.95 -5.74
N THR A 175 -10.61 14.03 -6.01
CA THR A 175 -11.14 14.25 -7.37
C THR A 175 -12.08 15.45 -7.40
N THR A 176 -11.89 16.33 -8.38
CA THR A 176 -12.78 17.47 -8.62
C THR A 176 -12.97 17.72 -10.11
N THR A 177 -14.05 18.39 -10.48
CA THR A 177 -14.28 18.85 -11.86
C THR A 177 -14.34 20.36 -11.86
N LEU A 178 -13.53 20.99 -12.70
CA LEU A 178 -13.40 22.44 -12.80
C LEU A 178 -13.72 22.91 -14.21
N ARG A 179 -14.47 24.00 -14.33
CA ARG A 179 -14.58 24.78 -15.56
C ARG A 179 -13.56 25.93 -15.52
N LEU A 180 -12.50 25.80 -16.32
CA LEU A 180 -11.45 26.80 -16.44
C LEU A 180 -11.87 27.91 -17.41
N ASN A 181 -12.11 29.11 -16.88
CA ASN A 181 -12.47 30.32 -17.63
C ASN A 181 -11.55 31.52 -17.32
N GLY A 182 -10.54 31.31 -16.48
CA GLY A 182 -9.53 32.28 -16.02
C GLY A 182 -8.41 31.54 -15.31
N PRO A 183 -7.36 32.24 -14.82
CA PRO A 183 -6.36 31.62 -13.94
C PRO A 183 -7.05 31.01 -12.72
N TYR A 184 -6.65 29.81 -12.35
CA TYR A 184 -7.28 29.08 -11.24
C TYR A 184 -6.25 28.36 -10.39
N HIS A 185 -6.50 28.32 -9.09
CA HIS A 185 -5.69 27.62 -8.12
C HIS A 185 -6.51 26.56 -7.40
N ILE A 186 -6.04 25.32 -7.42
CA ILE A 186 -6.61 24.20 -6.66
C ILE A 186 -5.69 23.90 -5.50
N TYR A 187 -6.28 23.74 -4.31
CA TYR A 187 -5.59 23.22 -3.15
C TYR A 187 -6.23 21.89 -2.72
N ALA A 188 -5.60 20.79 -3.08
CA ALA A 188 -6.05 19.44 -2.76
C ALA A 188 -5.71 19.09 -1.30
N ARG A 189 -6.71 18.67 -0.53
CA ARG A 189 -6.53 18.18 0.85
C ARG A 189 -6.64 16.66 0.85
N LEU A 190 -5.50 15.99 0.94
CA LEU A 190 -5.39 14.53 1.02
C LEU A 190 -5.47 14.08 2.48
N SER A 191 -6.40 13.17 2.77
CA SER A 191 -6.57 12.53 4.08
C SER A 191 -5.88 11.17 4.10
N PRO A 192 -5.18 10.77 5.18
CA PRO A 192 -4.58 9.44 5.27
C PRO A 192 -5.62 8.34 5.16
N LEU A 193 -5.34 7.31 4.37
CA LEU A 193 -6.21 6.15 4.20
C LEU A 193 -6.25 5.34 5.50
N GLN A 194 -7.41 5.30 6.15
CA GLN A 194 -7.64 4.55 7.39
C GLN A 194 -8.01 3.10 7.06
N LEU A 195 -7.27 2.14 7.60
CA LEU A 195 -7.42 0.71 7.36
C LEU A 195 -7.76 -0.03 8.65
N PRO A 196 -8.64 -1.04 8.61
CA PRO A 196 -9.09 -1.74 9.81
C PRO A 196 -7.99 -2.61 10.39
N VAL A 197 -7.85 -2.55 11.72
CA VAL A 197 -6.88 -3.33 12.50
C VAL A 197 -7.61 -4.05 13.64
N TYR A 198 -7.37 -5.36 13.72
CA TYR A 198 -7.77 -6.21 14.84
C TYR A 198 -6.52 -6.78 15.51
N ILE A 199 -6.42 -6.62 16.83
CA ILE A 199 -5.32 -7.19 17.63
C ILE A 199 -5.90 -7.96 18.79
N ASP A 200 -5.44 -9.19 18.99
CA ASP A 200 -5.90 -10.06 20.07
C ASP A 200 -4.74 -10.83 20.69
N ALA A 201 -4.80 -11.01 22.00
CA ALA A 201 -3.86 -11.84 22.75
C ALA A 201 -4.63 -13.00 23.37
N VAL A 202 -4.57 -14.15 22.70
CA VAL A 202 -5.49 -15.29 22.90
C VAL A 202 -5.40 -15.84 24.33
N ASN A 203 -4.20 -15.89 24.90
CA ASN A 203 -3.97 -16.38 26.26
C ASN A 203 -3.96 -15.30 27.34
N THR A 204 -4.05 -14.02 26.96
CA THR A 204 -4.07 -12.88 27.91
C THR A 204 -5.11 -11.83 27.50
N PRO A 205 -6.40 -12.11 27.70
CA PRO A 205 -7.45 -11.10 27.51
C PRO A 205 -7.20 -9.88 28.42
N GLY A 206 -7.43 -8.67 27.92
CA GLY A 206 -7.18 -7.44 28.66
C GLY A 206 -5.71 -7.01 28.73
N ALA A 207 -4.82 -7.63 27.95
CA ALA A 207 -3.42 -7.19 27.84
C ALA A 207 -3.35 -5.76 27.26
N ASN A 208 -2.45 -4.93 27.78
CA ASN A 208 -2.27 -3.57 27.32
C ASN A 208 -1.56 -3.56 25.96
N ILE A 209 -2.03 -2.72 25.04
CA ILE A 209 -1.48 -2.58 23.70
C ILE A 209 -0.91 -1.18 23.54
N TYR A 210 0.27 -1.11 22.95
CA TYR A 210 0.97 0.11 22.59
C TYR A 210 1.26 0.11 21.09
N ARG A 211 1.03 1.26 20.44
CA ARG A 211 1.45 1.53 19.07
C ARG A 211 2.47 2.65 19.10
N ASP A 212 3.68 2.39 18.60
CA ASP A 212 4.81 3.33 18.62
C ASP A 212 5.05 3.92 20.02
N SER A 213 5.01 3.06 21.04
CA SER A 213 5.14 3.40 22.47
C SER A 213 3.94 4.11 23.12
N ALA A 214 2.94 4.56 22.35
CA ALA A 214 1.71 5.15 22.89
C ALA A 214 0.69 4.07 23.26
N TYR A 215 0.12 4.13 24.46
CA TYR A 215 -0.96 3.23 24.88
C TYR A 215 -2.22 3.50 24.05
N ILE A 216 -2.80 2.44 23.46
CA ILE A 216 -3.99 2.56 22.59
C ILE A 216 -5.22 1.84 23.13
N GLY A 217 -5.08 1.02 24.17
CA GLY A 217 -6.17 0.23 24.74
C GLY A 217 -5.71 -1.17 25.14
N THR A 218 -6.67 -2.09 25.27
CA THR A 218 -6.45 -3.47 25.70
C THR A 218 -6.91 -4.49 24.65
N THR A 219 -6.46 -5.74 24.76
CA THR A 219 -6.95 -6.85 23.93
C THR A 219 -8.36 -7.30 24.37
N PRO A 220 -9.24 -7.70 23.43
CA PRO A 220 -9.11 -7.52 21.98
C PRO A 220 -9.31 -6.05 21.57
N TYR A 221 -8.50 -5.56 20.63
CA TYR A 221 -8.59 -4.22 20.08
C TYR A 221 -9.19 -4.24 18.68
N ARG A 222 -10.09 -3.28 18.42
CA ARG A 222 -10.67 -2.99 17.10
C ARG A 222 -10.54 -1.49 16.83
N GLY A 223 -9.93 -1.12 15.71
CA GLY A 223 -9.80 0.27 15.31
C GLY A 223 -9.38 0.41 13.86
N THR A 224 -9.08 1.65 13.46
CA THR A 224 -8.54 1.94 12.14
C THR A 224 -7.25 2.72 12.26
N TRP A 225 -6.22 2.32 11.52
CA TRP A 225 -4.92 2.98 11.47
C TRP A 225 -4.63 3.48 10.06
N PRO A 226 -3.91 4.61 9.91
CA PRO A 226 -3.38 4.99 8.60
C PRO A 226 -2.54 3.88 7.99
N ARG A 227 -2.50 3.77 6.66
CA ARG A 227 -1.50 2.91 5.99
C ARG A 227 -0.09 3.26 6.47
N GLY A 228 0.69 2.27 6.88
CA GLY A 228 2.04 2.51 7.39
C GLY A 228 2.64 1.32 8.14
N THR A 229 3.87 1.50 8.63
CA THR A 229 4.55 0.52 9.49
C THR A 229 4.53 1.02 10.93
N TYR A 230 4.11 0.16 11.85
CA TYR A 230 3.96 0.48 13.28
C TYR A 230 4.71 -0.53 14.14
N VAL A 231 5.28 -0.08 15.25
CA VAL A 231 5.77 -1.00 16.29
C VAL A 231 4.62 -1.26 17.26
N VAL A 232 4.16 -2.51 17.32
CA VAL A 232 3.13 -2.95 18.25
C VAL A 232 3.81 -3.65 19.42
N ARG A 233 3.51 -3.19 20.64
CA ARG A 233 3.92 -3.85 21.87
C ARG A 233 2.70 -4.27 22.68
N ILE A 234 2.66 -5.52 23.12
CA ILE A 234 1.58 -6.07 23.94
C ILE A 234 2.17 -6.54 25.25
N THR A 235 1.61 -6.07 26.37
CA THR A 235 2.15 -6.31 27.71
C THR A 235 1.05 -6.85 28.64
N ALA A 236 1.36 -7.90 29.40
CA ALA A 236 0.46 -8.45 30.41
C ALA A 236 1.26 -8.85 31.67
N PRO A 237 0.70 -8.69 32.89
CA PRO A 237 1.37 -9.11 34.11
C PRO A 237 1.72 -10.61 34.10
N GLY A 238 2.97 -10.95 34.41
CA GLY A 238 3.45 -12.33 34.43
C GLY A 238 3.83 -12.91 33.06
N TYR A 239 3.85 -12.09 32.03
CA TYR A 239 4.23 -12.48 30.66
C TYR A 239 5.37 -11.60 30.15
N ALA A 240 6.14 -12.14 29.21
CA ALA A 240 7.12 -11.37 28.45
C ALA A 240 6.39 -10.41 27.49
N ASP A 241 6.91 -9.19 27.36
CA ASP A 241 6.44 -8.21 26.38
C ASP A 241 6.57 -8.79 24.96
N TYR A 242 5.48 -8.77 24.20
CA TYR A 242 5.51 -9.08 22.77
C TYR A 242 5.76 -7.79 21.99
N VAL A 243 6.74 -7.78 21.08
CA VAL A 243 7.07 -6.61 20.25
C VAL A 243 7.23 -7.02 18.79
N GLU A 244 6.46 -6.42 17.89
CA GLU A 244 6.51 -6.71 16.46
C GLU A 244 6.36 -5.42 15.62
N ARG A 245 7.02 -5.40 14.45
CA ARG A 245 6.76 -4.38 13.41
C ARG A 245 5.66 -4.86 12.47
N VAL A 246 4.52 -4.19 12.50
CA VAL A 246 3.35 -4.51 11.69
C VAL A 246 3.25 -3.53 10.53
N PHE A 247 3.16 -4.04 9.30
CA PHE A 247 2.87 -3.23 8.12
C PHE A 247 1.38 -3.29 7.79
N VAL A 248 0.71 -2.14 7.85
CA VAL A 248 -0.71 -1.98 7.56
C VAL A 248 -0.85 -1.43 6.14
N ASP A 249 -1.20 -2.30 5.20
CA ASP A 249 -1.49 -1.95 3.79
C ASP A 249 -2.90 -2.36 3.34
N GLY A 250 -3.61 -3.09 4.19
CA GLY A 250 -5.00 -3.48 4.07
C GLY A 250 -5.60 -3.80 5.44
N SER A 251 -6.60 -4.68 5.48
CA SER A 251 -7.15 -5.17 6.74
C SER A 251 -6.13 -6.03 7.47
N THR A 252 -5.74 -5.63 8.68
CA THR A 252 -4.74 -6.33 9.49
C THR A 252 -5.39 -7.08 10.64
N ASN A 253 -5.04 -8.35 10.80
CA ASN A 253 -5.43 -9.19 11.94
C ASN A 253 -4.17 -9.77 12.59
N LEU A 254 -3.89 -9.35 13.82
CA LEU A 254 -2.76 -9.81 14.63
C LEU A 254 -3.29 -10.60 15.82
N GLN A 255 -3.05 -11.91 15.82
CA GLN A 255 -3.34 -12.79 16.95
C GLN A 255 -2.03 -13.29 17.55
N VAL A 256 -1.87 -13.11 18.85
CA VAL A 256 -0.64 -13.48 19.56
C VAL A 256 -0.96 -14.33 20.79
N SER A 257 0.01 -15.14 21.19
CA SER A 257 0.04 -15.79 22.50
C SER A 257 1.31 -15.36 23.21
N LEU A 258 1.18 -14.68 24.35
CA LEU A 258 2.34 -14.18 25.09
C LEU A 258 3.04 -15.34 25.81
N SER A 259 4.37 -15.26 25.93
CA SER A 259 5.14 -16.25 26.68
C SER A 259 5.09 -15.95 28.18
N PRO A 260 4.64 -16.88 29.04
CA PRO A 260 4.64 -16.67 30.48
C PRO A 260 6.06 -16.60 31.04
N LEU A 261 6.24 -15.85 32.13
CA LEU A 261 7.49 -15.79 32.88
C LEU A 261 7.47 -16.72 34.10
N PRO A 262 8.62 -17.25 34.54
CA PRO A 262 8.70 -18.02 35.78
C PRO A 262 8.18 -17.22 36.98
N VAL A 263 7.46 -17.89 37.88
CA VAL A 263 7.00 -17.32 39.15
C VAL A 263 7.71 -17.99 40.32
N GLU A 264 7.84 -17.27 41.42
CA GLU A 264 8.34 -17.86 42.66
C GLU A 264 7.30 -18.84 43.24
N TYR A 265 7.79 -19.92 43.86
CA TYR A 265 6.94 -20.81 44.63
C TYR A 265 7.49 -21.00 46.06
N GLU A 266 6.57 -21.30 46.96
CA GLU A 266 6.86 -21.80 48.31
C GLU A 266 6.01 -23.05 48.56
N ILE A 267 6.65 -24.14 48.98
CA ILE A 267 5.99 -25.37 49.41
C ILE A 267 5.77 -25.30 50.91
N LYS A 268 4.51 -25.37 51.32
CA LYS A 268 4.14 -25.52 52.73
C LYS A 268 3.96 -27.00 53.04
N LEU A 269 4.88 -27.50 53.87
CA LEU A 269 4.77 -28.83 54.46
C LEU A 269 3.75 -28.79 55.60
N PRO A 270 2.93 -29.84 55.80
CA PRO A 270 2.15 -29.99 57.02
C PRO A 270 3.06 -30.04 58.26
N ASP A 271 2.57 -29.58 59.42
CA ASP A 271 3.38 -29.40 60.64
C ASP A 271 4.16 -30.66 61.07
N ASN A 272 3.56 -31.83 60.88
CA ASN A 272 4.18 -33.13 61.18
C ASN A 272 5.39 -33.46 60.28
N PHE A 273 5.56 -32.77 59.16
CA PHE A 273 6.68 -32.92 58.23
C PHE A 273 7.65 -31.73 58.24
N SER A 274 7.22 -30.54 58.69
CA SER A 274 8.07 -29.34 58.71
C SER A 274 9.35 -29.54 59.55
N ASN A 275 9.20 -30.08 60.76
CA ASN A 275 10.32 -30.40 61.66
C ASN A 275 11.33 -31.41 61.07
N SER A 276 10.89 -32.21 60.09
CA SER A 276 11.71 -33.21 59.43
C SER A 276 12.60 -32.60 58.34
N TRP A 277 12.18 -31.49 57.73
CA TRP A 277 12.97 -30.79 56.71
C TRP A 277 14.04 -29.86 57.32
N GLU A 278 13.77 -29.27 58.49
CA GLU A 278 14.62 -28.24 59.12
C GLU A 278 15.91 -28.77 59.80
N LYS A 279 16.12 -30.08 59.91
CA LYS A 279 17.30 -30.67 60.57
C LYS A 279 18.28 -31.27 59.56
N PRO A 280 19.34 -30.54 59.15
CA PRO A 280 20.35 -31.07 58.24
C PRO A 280 21.06 -32.26 58.89
N GLY A 281 21.14 -33.39 58.17
CA GLY A 281 21.94 -34.55 58.60
C GLY A 281 21.22 -35.62 59.43
N LYS A 282 19.88 -35.58 59.57
CA LYS A 282 19.10 -36.69 60.18
C LYS A 282 18.07 -37.36 59.26
N PHE A 283 18.05 -37.02 57.97
CA PHE A 283 16.96 -37.42 57.07
C PHE A 283 17.47 -37.94 55.73
N ASN A 284 17.59 -39.26 55.60
CA ASN A 284 17.53 -39.94 54.30
C ASN A 284 16.08 -40.32 53.95
N GLU A 285 15.08 -39.94 54.75
CA GLU A 285 13.74 -40.54 54.64
C GLU A 285 12.74 -39.73 53.84
N MET A 286 12.97 -38.44 53.52
CA MET A 286 12.06 -37.61 52.71
C MET A 286 12.74 -37.00 51.49
N GLU A 287 12.13 -37.18 50.31
CA GLU A 287 12.55 -36.49 49.08
C GLU A 287 11.36 -35.85 48.39
N LEU A 288 11.52 -34.60 47.96
CA LEU A 288 10.52 -33.85 47.21
C LEU A 288 10.97 -33.68 45.77
N PHE A 289 10.03 -33.76 44.84
CA PHE A 289 10.26 -33.56 43.42
C PHE A 289 9.15 -32.70 42.82
N ILE A 290 9.50 -31.75 41.95
CA ILE A 290 8.54 -31.12 41.04
C ILE A 290 8.85 -31.62 39.65
N ASP A 291 7.86 -32.20 38.97
CA ASP A 291 7.98 -32.78 37.62
C ASP A 291 9.14 -33.79 37.51
N GLY A 292 9.38 -34.56 38.57
CA GLY A 292 10.47 -35.53 38.65
C GLY A 292 11.85 -34.93 38.96
N VAL A 293 11.97 -33.60 39.07
CA VAL A 293 13.23 -32.92 39.46
C VAL A 293 13.30 -32.79 40.99
N ARG A 294 14.34 -33.37 41.60
CA ARG A 294 14.55 -33.34 43.05
C ARG A 294 14.75 -31.92 43.55
N LEU A 295 14.05 -31.56 44.62
CA LEU A 295 14.16 -30.27 45.29
C LEU A 295 15.17 -30.32 46.43
N ASN A 296 15.96 -29.26 46.54
CA ASN A 296 16.90 -29.04 47.67
C ASN A 296 16.42 -27.93 48.62
N ARG A 297 15.32 -27.25 48.29
CA ARG A 297 14.72 -26.14 49.05
C ARG A 297 13.21 -26.17 48.85
N LEU A 298 12.45 -25.67 49.83
CA LEU A 298 10.99 -25.49 49.72
C LEU A 298 10.58 -24.26 48.91
N ARG A 299 11.54 -23.56 48.31
CA ARG A 299 11.30 -22.35 47.52
C ARG A 299 12.16 -22.34 46.28
N GLY A 300 11.64 -21.79 45.20
CA GLY A 300 12.32 -21.69 43.91
C GLY A 300 11.46 -20.96 42.88
N THR A 301 11.77 -21.17 41.61
CA THR A 301 10.96 -20.65 40.49
C THR A 301 10.38 -21.80 39.69
N ILE A 302 9.17 -21.62 39.17
CA ILE A 302 8.48 -22.59 38.33
C ILE A 302 7.78 -21.85 37.19
N MET A 303 7.66 -22.49 36.03
CA MET A 303 6.87 -21.92 34.93
C MET A 303 5.37 -21.98 35.29
N PRO A 304 4.53 -21.07 34.79
CA PRO A 304 3.09 -21.26 34.83
C PRO A 304 2.66 -22.47 34.01
N GLY A 305 1.71 -23.25 34.51
CA GLY A 305 1.31 -24.51 33.91
C GLY A 305 0.81 -25.54 34.92
N ALA A 306 0.51 -26.74 34.42
CA ALA A 306 0.22 -27.90 35.26
C ALA A 306 1.53 -28.58 35.66
N HIS A 307 1.64 -28.94 36.93
CA HIS A 307 2.83 -29.51 37.54
C HIS A 307 2.47 -30.63 38.50
N THR A 308 3.42 -31.50 38.75
CA THR A 308 3.28 -32.62 39.67
C THR A 308 4.27 -32.47 40.81
N LEU A 309 3.77 -32.42 42.05
CA LEU A 309 4.57 -32.50 43.26
C LEU A 309 4.59 -33.94 43.76
N THR A 310 5.76 -34.55 43.82
CA THR A 310 5.96 -35.88 44.40
C THR A 310 6.71 -35.76 45.72
N MET A 311 6.19 -36.43 46.75
CA MET A 311 6.89 -36.62 48.02
C MET A 311 7.10 -38.11 48.24
N THR A 312 8.33 -38.50 48.49
CA THR A 312 8.64 -39.83 49.01
C THR A 312 8.94 -39.71 50.49
N TYR A 313 8.37 -40.61 51.29
CA TYR A 313 8.65 -40.71 52.72
C TYR A 313 8.74 -42.19 53.12
N ARG A 314 9.97 -42.68 53.38
CA ARG A 314 10.24 -44.12 53.55
C ARG A 314 9.73 -44.92 52.35
N ASP A 315 8.81 -45.85 52.57
CA ASP A 315 8.19 -46.69 51.52
C ASP A 315 6.93 -46.05 50.91
N LEU A 316 6.55 -44.85 51.35
CA LEU A 316 5.36 -44.15 50.88
C LEU A 316 5.71 -43.15 49.79
N ARG A 317 4.88 -43.10 48.76
CA ARG A 317 4.94 -42.08 47.70
C ARG A 317 3.58 -41.37 47.60
N PHE A 318 3.63 -40.06 47.68
CA PHE A 318 2.50 -39.17 47.51
C PHE A 318 2.72 -38.32 46.27
N GLU A 319 1.66 -38.12 45.51
CA GLU A 319 1.69 -37.34 44.29
C GLU A 319 0.48 -36.41 44.28
N ASN A 320 0.73 -35.14 44.00
CA ASN A 320 -0.30 -34.12 43.94
C ASN A 320 -0.11 -33.29 42.67
N GLU A 321 -1.17 -33.18 41.88
CA GLU A 321 -1.19 -32.31 40.71
C GLU A 321 -1.66 -30.91 41.12
N PHE A 322 -0.99 -29.88 40.60
CA PHE A 322 -1.36 -28.49 40.86
C PHE A 322 -1.12 -27.64 39.62
N THR A 323 -1.82 -26.50 39.54
CA THR A 323 -1.68 -25.56 38.43
C THR A 323 -1.16 -24.23 38.97
N VAL A 324 -0.11 -23.72 38.34
CA VAL A 324 0.48 -22.41 38.65
C VAL A 324 0.03 -21.38 37.62
N GLY A 325 -0.57 -20.29 38.10
CA GLY A 325 -0.93 -19.15 37.26
C GLY A 325 0.25 -18.19 37.02
N PRO A 326 0.24 -17.42 35.93
CA PRO A 326 1.27 -16.42 35.65
C PRO A 326 1.20 -15.22 36.61
N GLY A 327 2.35 -14.61 36.88
CA GLY A 327 2.47 -13.29 37.49
C GLY A 327 2.21 -13.19 38.99
N LYS A 328 1.87 -14.28 39.69
CA LYS A 328 1.76 -14.31 41.14
C LYS A 328 2.61 -15.43 41.73
N PRO A 329 3.28 -15.21 42.88
CA PRO A 329 3.92 -16.29 43.61
C PRO A 329 2.92 -17.40 43.96
N ALA A 330 3.36 -18.64 43.88
CA ALA A 330 2.54 -19.81 44.17
C ALA A 330 2.84 -20.38 45.55
N THR A 331 1.83 -20.52 46.39
CA THR A 331 1.93 -21.34 47.61
C THR A 331 1.39 -22.73 47.30
N ILE A 332 2.25 -23.73 47.39
CA ILE A 332 1.90 -25.13 47.11
C ILE A 332 1.70 -25.82 48.46
N GLU A 333 0.46 -26.15 48.79
CA GLU A 333 0.12 -26.90 50.00
C GLU A 333 0.08 -28.40 49.69
N LEU A 334 0.85 -29.17 50.45
CA LEU A 334 0.81 -30.63 50.38
C LEU A 334 -0.43 -31.14 51.11
N PHE A 335 -1.47 -31.48 50.35
CA PHE A 335 -2.64 -32.18 50.88
C PHE A 335 -2.41 -33.69 50.89
N LEU A 336 -2.33 -34.26 52.08
CA LEU A 336 -2.27 -35.71 52.29
C LEU A 336 -3.67 -36.23 52.60
N GLY A 337 -4.56 -36.18 51.60
CA GLY A 337 -5.91 -36.74 51.72
C GLY A 337 -5.88 -38.26 51.62
N VAL A 338 -5.98 -38.98 52.73
CA VAL A 338 -6.27 -40.42 52.71
C VAL A 338 -7.73 -40.59 52.28
N ARG A 339 -7.99 -41.10 51.07
CA ARG A 339 -9.32 -41.67 50.75
C ARG A 339 -9.33 -43.10 51.26
N VAL A 340 -10.00 -43.31 52.39
CA VAL A 340 -10.41 -44.66 52.83
C VAL A 340 -11.69 -44.99 52.07
N TYR A 341 -11.68 -46.08 51.29
CA TYR A 341 -12.89 -46.69 50.74
C TYR A 341 -13.49 -47.67 51.74
#